data_AF-A0A6A2ZJY0-F1
#
_entry.id   AF-A0A6A2ZJY0-F1
#
_cell.length_a   1.000
_cell.length_b   1.000
_cell.length_c   1.000
_cell.angle_alpha   90.00
_cell.angle_beta   90.00
_cell.angle_gamma   90.00
#
_symmetry.space_group_name_H-M   'P 1'
#
loop_
_entity.id
_entity.type
_entity.pdbx_description
1 polymer ?
#
loop_
_entity_poly.entity_id
_entity_poly.type
_entity_poly.pdbx_seq_one_letter_code
_entity_poly.pdbx_strand_id
1 'polypeptide(L)'
;MILGSCYMMNHHVTYAPPGETYAILQELQFALDIDFRRVTIESDANSIIMKLNNGETDHSTVGPFIRDTKQLARLFLSCKFSFIWRNGNKAAHAMIAEDLSILQRS
;
A
#
# COMPACT_ATOMS: atom_id res chain seq x y z
N MET A 1 -7.31 -0.79 14.41
CA MET A 1 -5.93 -1.18 14.07
C MET A 1 -5.54 -0.41 12.81
N ILE A 2 -4.34 0.15 12.77
CA ILE A 2 -3.75 0.62 11.50
C ILE A 2 -3.12 -0.63 10.88
N LEU A 3 -3.80 -1.23 9.91
CA LEU A 3 -3.18 -2.21 9.04
C LEU A 3 -2.50 -1.38 7.96
N GLY A 4 -1.34 -0.83 8.33
CA GLY A 4 -0.46 -0.31 7.30
C GLY A 4 -0.09 -1.50 6.44
N SER A 5 -0.19 -1.34 5.11
CA SER A 5 0.47 -2.22 4.14
C SER A 5 1.98 -2.04 4.31
N CYS A 6 2.45 -2.53 5.45
CA CYS A 6 3.81 -2.66 5.89
C CYS A 6 3.99 -4.17 6.04
N TYR A 7 4.00 -4.88 4.91
CA TYR A 7 4.88 -6.04 4.80
C TYR A 7 6.33 -5.51 4.89
N MET A 8 6.71 -5.05 6.09
CA MET A 8 8.04 -4.56 6.41
C MET A 8 8.89 -5.76 6.75
N MET A 9 9.38 -6.45 5.73
CA MET A 9 10.59 -7.24 5.83
C MET A 9 11.36 -7.23 4.50
N ASN A 10 12.33 -6.31 4.42
CA ASN A 10 13.63 -6.53 3.77
C ASN A 10 13.66 -7.12 2.36
N HIS A 11 12.93 -6.60 1.39
CA HIS A 11 13.38 -6.70 0.00
C HIS A 11 12.82 -5.53 -0.82
N HIS A 12 13.70 -4.93 -1.61
CA HIS A 12 13.51 -3.74 -2.45
C HIS A 12 12.52 -3.98 -3.62
N VAL A 13 11.32 -4.49 -3.35
CA VAL A 13 10.33 -4.85 -4.36
C VAL A 13 9.15 -3.88 -4.27
N THR A 14 9.26 -2.78 -5.00
CA THR A 14 8.12 -1.95 -5.35
C THR A 14 7.17 -2.84 -6.15
N TYR A 15 6.03 -3.23 -5.57
CA TYR A 15 5.06 -4.05 -6.30
C TYR A 15 4.47 -3.21 -7.44
N ALA A 16 4.26 -3.83 -8.60
CA ALA A 16 3.49 -3.18 -9.66
C ALA A 16 2.07 -2.88 -9.16
N PRO A 17 1.35 -1.89 -9.73
CA PRO A 17 0.00 -1.51 -9.28
C PRO A 17 -1.00 -2.68 -9.06
N PRO A 18 -0.98 -3.76 -9.86
CA PRO A 18 -1.80 -4.95 -9.59
C PRO A 18 -1.40 -5.68 -8.29
N GLY A 19 -0.11 -5.75 -7.96
CA GLY A 19 0.39 -6.41 -6.76
C GLY A 19 0.03 -5.65 -5.48
N GLU A 20 0.09 -4.31 -5.50
CA GLU A 20 -0.32 -3.48 -4.37
C GLU A 20 -1.83 -3.62 -4.11
N THR A 21 -2.64 -3.63 -5.17
CA THR A 21 -4.09 -3.80 -5.02
C THR A 21 -4.45 -5.18 -4.46
N TYR A 22 -3.73 -6.22 -4.91
CA TYR A 22 -3.89 -7.57 -4.38
C TYR A 22 -3.49 -7.68 -2.90
N ALA A 23 -2.40 -7.02 -2.49
CA ALA A 23 -1.98 -6.98 -1.09
C ALA A 23 -3.06 -6.36 -0.19
N ILE A 24 -3.63 -5.21 -0.59
CA ILE A 24 -4.73 -4.56 0.15
C ILE A 24 -5.95 -5.50 0.25
N LEU A 25 -6.27 -6.23 -0.82
CA LEU A 25 -7.39 -7.18 -0.81
C LEU A 25 -7.15 -8.29 0.23
N GLN A 26 -5.94 -8.85 0.28
CA GLN A 26 -5.56 -9.87 1.26
C GLN A 26 -5.60 -9.33 2.70
N GLU A 27 -5.16 -8.10 2.94
CA GLU A 27 -5.22 -7.47 4.27
C GLU A 27 -6.66 -7.29 4.75
N LEU A 28 -7.57 -6.85 3.88
CA LEU A 28 -8.99 -6.74 4.23
C LEU A 28 -9.61 -8.11 4.52
N GLN A 29 -9.27 -9.13 3.73
CA GLN A 29 -9.76 -10.49 3.97
C GLN A 29 -9.30 -11.02 5.33
N PHE A 30 -8.01 -10.86 5.63
CA PHE A 30 -7.43 -11.23 6.92
C PHE A 30 -8.09 -10.47 8.08
N ALA A 31 -8.37 -9.17 7.91
CA ALA A 31 -9.02 -8.37 8.93
C ALA A 31 -10.47 -8.80 9.21
N LEU A 32 -11.18 -9.33 8.21
CA LEU A 32 -12.50 -9.94 8.41
C LEU A 32 -12.40 -11.27 9.16
N ASP A 33 -11.42 -12.10 8.81
CA ASP A 33 -11.23 -13.42 9.44
C ASP A 33 -10.96 -13.33 10.95
N ILE A 34 -10.38 -12.21 11.40
CA ILE A 34 -10.11 -11.91 12.81
C ILE A 34 -11.17 -10.98 13.45
N ASP A 35 -12.34 -10.84 12.82
CA ASP A 35 -13.51 -10.06 13.25
C ASP A 35 -13.24 -8.58 13.57
N PHE A 36 -12.30 -7.95 12.85
CA PHE A 36 -12.13 -6.52 12.99
C PHE A 36 -13.29 -5.75 12.40
N ARG A 37 -13.83 -4.82 13.20
CA ARG A 37 -14.94 -3.95 12.79
C ARG A 37 -14.49 -2.63 12.20
N ARG A 38 -13.27 -2.16 12.53
CA ARG A 38 -12.74 -0.86 12.08
C ARG A 38 -11.30 -0.99 11.61
N VAL A 39 -11.05 -0.65 10.35
CA VAL A 39 -9.75 -0.80 9.69
C VAL A 39 -9.32 0.50 9.01
N THR A 40 -8.02 0.78 9.05
CA THR A 40 -7.37 1.81 8.24
C THR A 40 -6.27 1.14 7.46
N ILE A 41 -6.33 1.26 6.13
CA ILE A 41 -5.32 0.78 5.19
C ILE A 41 -4.44 1.96 4.80
N GLU A 42 -3.12 1.80 4.95
CA GLU A 42 -2.13 2.80 4.56
C GLU A 42 -1.21 2.26 3.47
N SER A 43 -1.03 3.02 2.38
CA SER A 43 -0.15 2.63 1.26
C SER A 43 0.53 3.86 0.65
N ASP A 44 1.73 3.68 0.08
CA ASP A 44 2.42 4.67 -0.73
C ASP A 44 2.06 4.60 -2.23
N ALA A 45 1.05 3.79 -2.57
CA ALA A 45 0.47 3.70 -3.90
C ALA A 45 -0.61 4.77 -4.12
N ASN A 46 -0.21 6.02 -4.37
CA ASN A 46 -1.16 7.14 -4.49
C ASN A 46 -2.26 6.89 -5.54
N SER A 47 -1.91 6.27 -6.67
CA SER A 47 -2.88 5.93 -7.73
C SER A 47 -3.95 4.95 -7.26
N ILE A 48 -3.57 3.92 -6.49
CA ILE A 48 -4.47 2.92 -5.92
C ILE A 48 -5.33 3.53 -4.81
N ILE A 49 -4.73 4.30 -3.89
CA ILE A 49 -5.47 4.99 -2.83
C ILE A 49 -6.49 5.98 -3.41
N MET A 50 -6.14 6.74 -4.45
CA MET A 50 -7.10 7.60 -5.16
C MET A 50 -8.24 6.79 -5.78
N LYS A 51 -7.94 5.67 -6.45
CA LYS A 51 -8.97 4.80 -7.07
C LYS A 51 -9.91 4.19 -6.02
N LEU A 52 -9.38 3.83 -4.85
CA LEU A 52 -10.16 3.28 -3.73
C LEU A 52 -11.05 4.34 -3.07
N ASN A 53 -10.58 5.58 -2.97
CA ASN A 53 -11.33 6.70 -2.42
C ASN A 53 -12.31 7.34 -3.43
N ASN A 54 -12.09 7.16 -4.74
CA ASN A 54 -13.01 7.63 -5.78
C ASN A 54 -14.27 6.74 -5.83
N GLY A 55 -15.45 7.33 -6.06
CA GLY A 55 -16.70 6.59 -6.27
C GLY A 55 -16.85 5.98 -7.66
N GLU A 56 -16.04 6.40 -8.63
CA GLU A 56 -16.15 5.98 -10.02
C GLU A 56 -15.66 4.55 -10.27
N THR A 57 -16.22 3.94 -11.32
CA THR A 57 -15.79 2.64 -11.83
C THR A 57 -14.43 2.77 -12.50
N ASP A 58 -13.51 1.91 -12.12
CA ASP A 58 -12.18 1.88 -12.70
C ASP A 58 -12.15 0.91 -13.90
N HIS A 59 -11.84 1.43 -15.10
CA HIS A 59 -11.76 0.66 -16.34
C HIS A 59 -10.32 0.17 -16.66
N SER A 60 -9.36 0.38 -15.77
CA SER A 60 -8.00 -0.12 -15.94
C SER A 60 -7.90 -1.62 -15.62
N THR A 61 -6.75 -2.22 -15.91
CA THR A 61 -6.46 -3.63 -15.61
C THR A 61 -6.60 -3.97 -14.11
N VAL A 62 -6.46 -2.98 -13.23
CA VAL A 62 -6.66 -3.16 -11.77
C VAL A 62 -8.12 -2.95 -11.33
N GLY A 63 -9.00 -2.50 -12.23
CA GLY A 63 -10.38 -2.16 -11.94
C GLY A 63 -11.21 -3.26 -11.25
N PRO A 64 -11.12 -4.52 -11.69
CA PRO A 64 -11.76 -5.63 -10.99
C PRO A 64 -11.31 -5.74 -9.53
N PHE A 65 -10.00 -5.65 -9.27
CA PHE A 65 -9.46 -5.71 -7.90
C PHE A 65 -9.91 -4.50 -7.06
N ILE A 66 -9.92 -3.30 -7.63
CA ILE A 66 -10.43 -2.10 -6.95
C ILE A 66 -11.90 -2.27 -6.54
N ARG A 67 -12.72 -2.83 -7.42
CA ARG A 67 -14.14 -3.11 -7.13
C ARG A 67 -14.28 -4.11 -5.99
N ASP A 68 -13.53 -5.21 -6.04
CA ASP A 68 -13.61 -6.27 -5.05
C ASP A 68 -13.11 -5.76 -3.67
N THR A 69 -12.04 -4.96 -3.65
CA THR A 69 -11.55 -4.27 -2.44
C THR A 69 -12.61 -3.33 -1.85
N LYS A 70 -13.30 -2.54 -2.69
CA LYS A 70 -14.42 -1.69 -2.22
C LYS A 70 -15.59 -2.51 -1.66
N GLN A 71 -15.85 -3.68 -2.24
CA GLN A 71 -16.91 -4.56 -1.75
C GLN A 71 -16.56 -5.15 -0.39
N LEU A 72 -15.33 -5.62 -0.19
CA LEU A 72 -14.85 -6.08 1.13
C LEU A 72 -14.86 -4.95 2.16
N ALA A 73 -14.43 -3.75 1.79
CA ALA A 73 -14.39 -2.59 2.67
C ALA A 73 -15.77 -2.24 3.28
N ARG A 74 -16.87 -2.55 2.58
CA ARG A 74 -18.25 -2.33 3.06
C ARG A 74 -18.68 -3.29 4.17
N LEU A 75 -17.96 -4.38 4.38
CA LEU A 75 -18.25 -5.34 5.45
C LEU A 75 -17.78 -4.83 6.83
N PHE A 76 -16.90 -3.83 6.85
CA PHE A 76 -16.45 -3.18 8.07
C PHE A 76 -17.41 -2.07 8.52
N LEU A 77 -17.53 -1.86 9.82
CA LEU A 77 -18.22 -0.69 10.38
C LEU A 77 -17.52 0.61 10.00
N SER A 78 -16.21 0.57 9.80
CA SER A 78 -15.43 1.69 9.28
C SER A 78 -14.18 1.18 8.56
N CYS A 79 -14.01 1.57 7.30
CA CYS A 79 -12.81 1.32 6.51
C CYS A 79 -12.32 2.64 5.94
N LYS A 80 -11.02 2.96 6.12
CA LYS A 80 -10.39 4.16 5.58
C LYS A 80 -9.15 3.80 4.77
N PHE A 81 -8.95 4.46 3.64
CA PHE A 81 -7.76 4.33 2.81
C PHE A 81 -6.96 5.62 2.88
N SER A 82 -5.73 5.55 3.41
CA SER A 82 -4.85 6.71 3.58
C SER A 82 -3.58 6.53 2.77
N PHE A 83 -3.18 7.60 2.08
CA PHE A 83 -1.90 7.64 1.39
C PHE A 83 -0.82 8.10 2.38
N ILE A 84 0.24 7.31 2.52
CA ILE A 84 1.41 7.71 3.30
C ILE A 84 2.53 8.13 2.35
N TRP A 85 2.93 9.40 2.42
CA TRP A 85 4.13 9.86 1.75
C TRP A 85 5.33 9.14 2.36
N ARG A 86 6.15 8.46 1.55
CA ARG A 86 7.49 7.96 1.93
C ARG A 86 8.45 9.13 2.22
N ASN A 87 8.10 10.05 3.10
CA ASN A 87 8.94 11.17 3.45
C ASN A 87 9.84 10.77 4.63
N GLY A 88 11.03 10.25 4.33
CA GLY A 88 12.03 9.94 5.35
C GLY A 88 13.36 9.38 4.86
N ASN A 89 13.41 8.74 3.68
CA ASN A 89 14.66 8.12 3.19
C ASN A 89 15.40 8.89 2.09
N LYS A 90 15.30 10.22 2.10
CA LYS A 90 16.42 11.02 1.55
C LYS A 90 17.72 10.73 2.33
N ALA A 91 17.63 10.38 3.62
CA ALA A 91 18.77 9.97 4.43
C ALA A 91 19.36 8.61 4.00
N ALA A 92 18.55 7.57 3.75
CA ALA A 92 19.09 6.30 3.22
C ALA A 92 19.53 6.40 1.76
N HIS A 93 18.87 7.22 0.94
CA HIS A 93 19.33 7.44 -0.43
C HIS A 93 20.65 8.24 -0.46
N ALA A 94 20.86 9.16 0.49
CA ALA A 94 22.14 9.82 0.70
C ALA A 94 23.20 8.86 1.27
N MET A 95 22.85 7.95 2.19
CA MET A 95 23.80 6.94 2.70
C MET A 95 24.30 5.99 1.60
N ILE A 96 23.42 5.56 0.68
CA ILE A 96 23.84 4.71 -0.46
C ILE A 96 24.68 5.51 -1.47
N ALA A 97 24.42 6.81 -1.64
CA ALA A 97 25.22 7.66 -2.52
C ALA A 97 26.62 7.97 -1.94
N GLU A 98 26.74 8.16 -0.63
CA GLU A 98 28.02 8.38 0.06
C GLU A 98 28.88 7.11 0.07
N ASP A 99 28.28 5.92 0.27
CA ASP A 99 28.99 4.63 0.26
C ASP A 99 29.57 4.25 -1.12
N LEU A 100 28.92 4.69 -2.22
CA LEU A 100 29.47 4.53 -3.58
C LEU A 100 30.65 5.47 -3.87
N SER A 101 30.79 6.57 -3.15
CA SER A 101 31.89 7.54 -3.37
C SER A 101 33.21 7.10 -2.72
N ILE A 102 33.16 6.21 -1.73
CA ILE A 102 34.33 5.69 -1.01
C ILE A 102 35.00 4.52 -1.75
N LEU A 103 34.26 3.81 -2.62
CA LEU A 103 34.78 2.70 -3.42
C LEU A 103 35.45 3.12 -4.75
N GLN A 104 35.44 4.40 -5.10
CA GLN A 104 36.16 4.93 -6.28
C GLN A 104 37.43 5.71 -5.93
N ARG A 105 37.90 5.65 -4.67
CA ARG A 105 39.13 6.30 -4.20
C ARG A 105 40.17 5.35 -3.60
N SER A 106 40.15 4.07 -3.97
CA SER A 106 41.26 3.13 -3.70
C SER A 106 42.11 2.92 -4.94
#